data_AF-A0A562F0M7-F1
#
_entry.id   AF-A0A562F0M7-F1
#
_cell.length_a   1.000
_cell.length_b   1.000
_cell.length_c   1.000
_cell.angle_alpha   90.00
_cell.angle_beta   90.00
_cell.angle_gamma   90.00
#
_symmetry.space_group_name_H-M   'P 1'
#
loop_
_entity.id
_entity.type
_entity.pdbx_description
1 polymer ?
#
loop_
_entity_poly.entity_id
_entity_poly.type
_entity_poly.pdbx_seq_one_letter_code
_entity_poly.pdbx_strand_id
1 'polypeptide(L)'
;MLTDAAGNRLCLTGIERQLIQRLLQERGRVVSRGAIVEALGKDIYDFNYAYLDTIISRLRQRAKKAGMTLPLHAVRGEGLAFAG
;
A
#
# COMPACT_ATOMS: atom_id res chain seq x y z
N MET A 1 -5.14 11.40 4.39
CA MET A 1 -4.12 11.32 5.45
C MET A 1 -4.27 9.98 6.13
N LEU A 2 -3.20 9.36 6.60
CA LEU A 2 -3.25 8.17 7.46
C LEU A 2 -2.84 8.57 8.86
N THR A 3 -3.50 8.01 9.88
CA THR A 3 -3.19 8.23 11.29
C THR A 3 -3.12 6.89 12.01
N ASP A 4 -2.09 6.70 12.83
CA ASP A 4 -1.96 5.51 13.67
C ASP A 4 -2.57 5.73 15.06
N ALA A 5 -2.59 4.68 15.89
CA ALA A 5 -3.11 4.74 17.25
C ALA A 5 -2.30 5.67 18.18
N ALA A 6 -1.05 5.97 17.84
CA ALA A 6 -0.19 6.89 18.58
C ALA A 6 -0.39 8.36 18.18
N GLY A 7 -1.25 8.64 17.19
CA GLY A 7 -1.56 9.99 16.71
C GLY A 7 -0.57 10.53 15.68
N ASN A 8 0.38 9.72 15.21
CA ASN A 8 1.29 10.09 14.12
C ASN A 8 0.52 10.22 12.82
N ARG A 9 0.92 11.16 11.97
CA ARG A 9 0.20 11.51 10.73
C ARG A 9 1.10 11.39 9.52
N LEU A 10 0.59 10.72 8.48
CA LEU A 10 1.25 10.61 7.19
C LEU A 10 0.35 11.14 6.06
N CYS A 11 0.85 12.15 5.36
CA CYS A 11 0.20 12.66 4.15
C CYS A 11 0.41 11.69 2.99
N LEU A 12 -0.64 11.06 2.49
CA LEU A 12 -0.57 10.12 1.37
C LEU A 12 -0.78 10.85 0.04
N THR A 13 0.01 10.48 -0.98
CA THR A 13 -0.27 10.84 -2.38
C THR A 13 -1.58 10.20 -2.85
N GLY A 14 -2.06 10.57 -4.05
CA GLY A 14 -3.27 9.97 -4.62
C GLY A 14 -3.16 8.45 -4.76
N ILE A 15 -2.06 7.97 -5.35
CA ILE A 15 -1.80 6.54 -5.57
C ILE A 15 -1.63 5.80 -4.25
N GLU A 16 -0.87 6.33 -3.30
CA GLU A 16 -0.69 5.70 -1.98
C GLU A 16 -2.02 5.56 -1.24
N ARG A 17 -2.89 6.57 -1.35
CA ARG A 17 -4.22 6.55 -0.72
C ARG A 17 -5.11 5.48 -1.32
N GLN A 18 -5.18 5.39 -2.64
CA GLN A 18 -5.96 4.34 -3.31
C GLN A 18 -5.45 2.95 -2.96
N LEU A 19 -4.12 2.75 -2.97
CA LEU A 19 -3.50 1.49 -2.57
C LEU A 19 -3.88 1.11 -1.14
N ILE A 20 -3.73 2.03 -0.18
CA ILE A 20 -4.07 1.76 1.23
C ILE A 20 -5.57 1.51 1.40
N GLN A 21 -6.43 2.30 0.76
CA GLN A 21 -7.89 2.08 0.82
C GLN A 21 -8.27 0.70 0.29
N ARG A 22 -7.69 0.27 -0.83
CA ARG A 22 -7.94 -1.05 -1.41
C ARG A 22 -7.55 -2.18 -0.46
N LEU A 23 -6.42 -2.06 0.23
CA LEU A 23 -5.95 -3.05 1.19
C LEU A 23 -6.79 -3.07 2.48
N LEU A 24 -7.21 -1.90 2.97
CA LEU A 24 -8.07 -1.78 4.15
C LEU A 24 -9.46 -2.40 3.93
N GLN A 25 -9.98 -2.35 2.70
CA GLN A 25 -11.25 -3.01 2.35
C GLN A 25 -11.20 -4.53 2.50
N GLU A 26 -10.01 -5.14 2.43
CA GLU A 26 -9.83 -6.59 2.40
C GLU A 26 -9.56 -7.19 3.79
N ARG A 27 -9.68 -6.41 4.87
CA ARG A 27 -9.62 -6.86 6.27
C ARG A 27 -8.44 -7.81 6.57
N GLY A 28 -7.24 -7.48 6.09
CA GLY A 28 -6.03 -8.29 6.29
C GLY A 28 -5.85 -9.47 5.33
N ARG A 29 -6.75 -9.63 4.35
CA ARG A 29 -6.54 -10.59 3.25
C ARG A 29 -5.48 -10.07 2.28
N VAL A 30 -4.82 -11.01 1.63
CA VAL A 30 -3.86 -10.73 0.57
C VAL A 30 -4.61 -10.25 -0.66
N VAL A 31 -4.23 -9.08 -1.16
CA VAL A 31 -4.72 -8.48 -2.39
C VAL A 31 -3.65 -8.67 -3.45
N SER A 32 -4.02 -9.27 -4.58
CA SER A 32 -3.07 -9.53 -5.64
C SER A 32 -2.49 -8.24 -6.22
N ARG A 33 -1.28 -8.30 -6.76
CA ARG A 33 -0.66 -7.13 -7.42
C ARG A 33 -1.54 -6.61 -8.57
N GLY A 34 -2.14 -7.51 -9.35
CA GLY A 34 -3.09 -7.15 -10.42
C GLY A 34 -4.31 -6.41 -9.87
N ALA A 35 -4.96 -6.93 -8.81
CA ALA A 35 -6.12 -6.27 -8.20
C ALA A 35 -5.78 -4.90 -7.58
N ILE A 36 -4.54 -4.70 -7.11
CA ILE A 36 -4.06 -3.38 -6.69
C ILE A 36 -3.94 -2.46 -7.89
N VAL A 37 -3.35 -2.92 -8.99
CA VAL A 37 -3.17 -2.13 -10.23
C VAL A 37 -4.53 -1.74 -10.85
N GLU A 38 -5.49 -2.66 -10.89
CA GLU A 38 -6.86 -2.37 -11.31
C GLU A 38 -7.51 -1.29 -10.43
N ALA A 39 -7.33 -1.37 -9.10
CA ALA A 39 -7.85 -0.38 -8.17
C ALA A 39 -7.19 1.01 -8.32
N LEU A 40 -5.99 1.07 -8.91
CA LEU A 40 -5.33 2.32 -9.31
C LEU A 40 -5.84 2.86 -10.67
N GLY A 41 -6.79 2.17 -11.32
CA GLY A 41 -7.30 2.51 -12.65
C GLY A 41 -6.25 2.33 -13.74
N LYS A 42 -5.35 1.35 -13.57
CA LYS A 42 -4.27 1.04 -14.51
C LYS A 42 -4.49 -0.33 -15.15
N ASP A 43 -3.95 -0.50 -16.35
CA ASP A 43 -3.97 -1.78 -17.06
C ASP A 43 -2.92 -2.73 -16.46
N ILE A 44 -3.33 -3.93 -16.06
CA ILE A 44 -2.47 -4.94 -15.45
C ILE A 44 -1.39 -5.50 -16.37
N TYR A 45 -1.58 -5.40 -17.69
CA TYR A 45 -0.65 -5.93 -18.69
C TYR A 45 0.44 -4.91 -19.06
N ASP A 46 0.12 -3.62 -19.02
CA ASP A 46 1.05 -2.53 -19.33
C ASP A 46 1.69 -1.88 -18.09
N PHE A 47 1.22 -2.23 -16.89
CA PHE A 47 1.71 -1.61 -15.68
C PHE A 47 3.09 -2.12 -15.25
N ASN A 48 3.98 -1.18 -14.90
CA ASN A 48 5.29 -1.51 -14.34
C ASN A 48 5.20 -1.94 -12.87
N TYR A 49 5.23 -3.24 -12.60
CA TYR A 49 5.19 -3.76 -11.23
C TYR A 49 6.39 -3.35 -10.35
N ALA A 50 7.56 -3.05 -10.93
CA ALA A 50 8.68 -2.51 -10.17
C ALA A 50 8.42 -1.07 -9.68
N TYR A 51 7.58 -0.32 -10.40
CA TYR A 51 7.10 0.98 -9.94
C TYR A 51 6.17 0.84 -8.71
N LEU A 52 5.30 -0.18 -8.68
CA LEU A 52 4.50 -0.50 -7.48
C LEU A 52 5.39 -0.83 -6.28
N ASP A 53 6.43 -1.66 -6.46
CA ASP A 53 7.40 -1.95 -5.40
C ASP A 53 8.12 -0.68 -4.90
N THR A 54 8.41 0.25 -5.81
CA THR A 54 9.00 1.56 -5.46
C THR A 54 8.05 2.42 -4.64
N ILE A 55 6.75 2.47 -4.99
CA ILE A 55 5.72 3.18 -4.22
C ILE A 55 5.65 2.60 -2.80
N ILE A 56 5.60 1.27 -2.66
CA ILE A 56 5.50 0.59 -1.37
C ILE A 56 6.74 0.89 -0.51
N SER A 57 7.94 0.79 -1.10
CA SER A 57 9.20 1.06 -0.40
C SER A 57 9.26 2.50 0.11
N ARG A 58 8.94 3.48 -0.75
CA ARG A 58 8.90 4.90 -0.38
C ARG A 58 7.84 5.17 0.68
N LEU A 59 6.66 4.56 0.58
CA LEU A 59 5.60 4.69 1.56
C LEU A 59 6.05 4.20 2.94
N ARG A 60 6.68 3.02 3.02
CA ARG A 60 7.25 2.48 4.27
C ARG A 60 8.33 3.40 4.84
N GLN A 61 9.23 3.91 3.99
CA GLN A 61 10.29 4.82 4.44
C GLN A 61 9.71 6.13 4.99
N ARG A 62 8.69 6.69 4.33
CA ARG A 62 8.00 7.92 4.78
C ARG A 62 7.24 7.69 6.07
N ALA A 63 6.57 6.55 6.22
CA ALA A 63 5.92 6.16 7.47
C ALA A 63 6.93 6.11 8.62
N LYS A 64 8.07 5.43 8.42
CA LYS A 64 9.14 5.35 9.42
C LYS A 64 9.67 6.73 9.82
N LYS A 65 9.85 7.64 8.85
CA LYS A 65 10.25 9.04 9.12
C LYS A 65 9.20 9.82 9.92
N ALA A 66 7.92 9.47 9.77
CA ALA A 66 6.81 10.05 10.52
C ALA A 66 6.57 9.36 11.88
N GLY A 67 7.46 8.46 12.33
CA GLY A 67 7.27 7.70 13.57
C GLY A 67 6.26 6.56 13.47
N MET A 68 5.79 6.24 12.27
CA MET A 68 4.78 5.22 12.01
C MET A 68 5.41 3.92 11.50
N THR A 69 4.89 2.79 11.95
CA THR A 69 5.12 1.51 11.30
C THR A 69 3.86 1.14 10.52
N LEU A 70 3.98 1.07 9.20
CA LEU A 70 2.84 0.73 8.35
C LEU A 70 2.71 -0.80 8.27
N PRO A 71 1.57 -1.40 8.68
CA PRO A 71 1.39 -2.85 8.74
C PRO A 71 1.12 -3.45 7.35
N LEU A 72 2.01 -3.16 6.40
CA LEU A 72 1.96 -3.71 5.05
C LEU A 72 2.81 -4.96 4.98
N HIS A 73 2.21 -6.09 4.66
CA HIS A 73 2.87 -7.37 4.46
C HIS A 73 2.88 -7.70 2.97
N ALA A 74 4.06 -7.94 2.41
CA ALA A 74 4.19 -8.44 1.05
C ALA A 74 4.28 -9.96 1.11
N VAL A 75 3.36 -10.64 0.43
CA VAL A 75 3.33 -12.10 0.34
C VAL A 75 3.90 -12.49 -1.02
N ARG A 76 5.04 -13.20 -1.00
CA ARG A 76 5.84 -13.48 -2.20
C ARG A 76 5.00 -14.26 -3.22
N GLY A 77 4.89 -13.71 -4.43
CA GLY A 77 4.12 -14.33 -5.52
C GLY A 77 2.61 -14.11 -5.44
N GLU A 78 2.08 -13.64 -4.31
CA GLU A 78 0.64 -13.45 -4.13
C GLU A 78 0.24 -11.96 -4.21
N GLY A 79 0.86 -11.09 -3.41
CA GLY A 79 0.42 -9.69 -3.35
C GLY A 79 0.79 -8.94 -2.08
N LEU A 80 -0.10 -8.06 -1.64
CA LEU A 80 0.03 -7.30 -0.40
C LEU A 80 -1.19 -7.47 0.50
N ALA A 81 -0.96 -7.49 1.80
CA ALA A 81 -1.98 -7.39 2.82
C ALA A 81 -1.70 -6.20 3.74
N PHE A 82 -2.77 -5.59 4.27
CA PHE A 82 -2.67 -4.68 5.40
C PHE A 82 -3.07 -5.44 6.67
N ALA A 83 -2.09 -5.92 7.42
CA ALA A 83 -2.27 -6.79 8.57
C ALA A 83 -1.31 -6.36 9.68
N GLY A 84 -1.82 -5.95 10.83
CA GLY A 84 -1.04 -5.56 12.00
C GLY A 84 -1.90 -5.01 13.11
#